data_AF-A0A932TJZ8-F1
#
_entry.id   AF-A0A932TJZ8-F1
#
_cell.length_a   1.000
_cell.length_b   1.000
_cell.length_c   1.000
_cell.angle_alpha   90.00
_cell.angle_beta   90.00
_cell.angle_gamma   90.00
#
_symmetry.space_group_name_H-M   'P 1'
#
loop_
_entity.id
_entity.type
_entity.pdbx_description
1 polymer ?
#
loop_
_entity_poly.entity_id
_entity_poly.type
_entity_poly.pdbx_seq_one_letter_code
_entity_poly.pdbx_strand_id
1 'polypeptide(L)'
;MAATKQKAGAAALIGRRVEELSLPERLEYANKWVAFRIYVPTTEMVVQDGKQAIDLHSRRVEAAGDSVQELVAQLRRKNLDPAEYEFTILKQPY
;
A
#
# COMPACT_ATOMS: atom_id res chain seq x y z
N MET A 1 17.59 30.02 6.48
CA MET A 1 16.80 29.13 7.35
C MET A 1 16.27 28.00 6.48
N ALA A 2 16.85 26.81 6.59
CA ALA A 2 16.49 25.66 5.76
C ALA A 2 15.14 25.10 6.24
N ALA A 3 14.13 25.14 5.37
CA ALA A 3 12.87 24.46 5.62
C ALA A 3 13.14 22.95 5.67
N THR A 4 13.12 22.37 6.87
CA THR A 4 12.97 20.93 7.06
C THR A 4 11.62 20.53 6.47
N LYS A 5 11.61 20.12 5.19
CA LYS A 5 10.49 19.34 4.65
C LYS A 5 10.33 18.14 5.57
N GLN A 6 9.29 18.14 6.40
CA GLN A 6 8.81 16.92 7.06
C GLN A 6 8.71 15.87 5.95
N LYS A 7 9.53 14.81 6.04
CA LYS A 7 9.34 13.60 5.23
C LYS A 7 7.88 13.24 5.37
N ALA A 8 7.12 13.24 4.29
CA ALA A 8 5.77 12.69 4.32
C ALA A 8 5.91 11.27 4.88
N GLY A 9 5.37 11.04 6.07
CA GLY A 9 5.50 9.75 6.74
C GLY A 9 4.88 8.68 5.86
N ALA A 10 5.30 7.42 6.02
CA ALA A 10 4.74 6.29 5.27
C ALA A 10 3.20 6.21 5.36
N ALA A 11 2.59 6.82 6.37
CA ALA A 11 1.15 7.02 6.48
C ALA A 11 0.49 7.67 5.25
N ALA A 12 1.20 8.50 4.48
CA ALA A 12 0.69 9.12 3.25
C ALA A 12 0.45 8.12 2.10
N LEU A 13 0.96 6.89 2.23
CA LEU A 13 0.73 5.80 1.28
C LEU A 13 -0.60 5.07 1.53
N ILE A 14 -1.14 5.14 2.75
CA ILE A 14 -2.33 4.37 3.13
C ILE A 14 -3.52 4.77 2.25
N GLY A 15 -4.18 3.78 1.65
CA GLY A 15 -5.30 3.94 0.72
C GLY A 15 -4.91 4.14 -0.75
N ARG A 16 -3.62 4.39 -1.05
CA ARG A 16 -3.14 4.60 -2.43
C ARG A 16 -2.71 3.30 -3.08
N ARG A 17 -2.74 3.24 -4.42
CA ARG A 17 -2.11 2.16 -5.19
C ARG A 17 -0.66 2.51 -5.48
N VAL A 18 0.24 1.53 -5.39
CA VAL A 18 1.67 1.73 -5.73
C VAL A 18 1.87 2.11 -7.20
N GLU A 19 0.96 1.67 -8.06
CA GLU A 19 0.95 1.97 -9.49
C GLU A 19 0.66 3.45 -9.76
N GLU A 20 -0.01 4.15 -8.84
CA GLU A 20 -0.31 5.58 -8.93
C GLU A 20 0.82 6.46 -8.35
N LEU A 21 1.86 5.87 -7.76
CA LEU A 21 3.00 6.62 -7.24
C LEU A 21 3.89 7.08 -8.40
N SER A 22 4.13 8.39 -8.46
CA SER A 22 5.09 8.97 -9.40
C SER A 22 6.53 8.53 -9.08
N LEU A 23 7.44 8.64 -10.07
CA LEU A 23 8.87 8.34 -9.87
C LEU A 23 9.50 9.03 -8.64
N PRO A 24 9.30 10.34 -8.38
CA PRO A 24 9.85 10.98 -7.18
C PRO A 24 9.24 10.42 -5.89
N GLU A 25 7.96 10.05 -5.87
CA GLU A 25 7.33 9.41 -4.71
C GLU A 25 7.90 8.00 -4.48
N ARG A 26 8.14 7.23 -5.55
CA ARG A 26 8.78 5.90 -5.43
C ARG A 26 10.20 5.99 -4.87
N LEU A 27 10.93 7.05 -5.17
CA LEU A 27 12.24 7.33 -4.56
C LEU A 27 12.11 7.76 -3.10
N GLU A 28 11.11 8.58 -2.77
CA GLU A 28 10.87 9.07 -1.41
C GLU A 28 10.46 7.94 -0.44
N TYR A 29 9.61 7.02 -0.91
CA TYR A 29 9.12 5.88 -0.14
C TYR A 29 9.93 4.60 -0.36
N ALA A 30 11.07 4.70 -1.04
CA ALA A 30 11.97 3.57 -1.22
C ALA A 30 12.37 2.96 0.12
N ASN A 31 12.50 1.63 0.16
CA ASN A 31 12.83 0.84 1.34
C ASN A 31 11.78 0.86 2.47
N LYS A 32 10.61 1.48 2.26
CA LYS A 32 9.50 1.40 3.21
C LYS A 32 8.78 0.06 3.06
N TRP A 33 8.36 -0.47 4.20
CA TRP A 33 7.45 -1.61 4.26
C TRP A 33 6.03 -1.15 3.96
N VAL A 34 5.34 -1.93 3.16
CA VAL A 34 3.95 -1.73 2.77
C VAL A 34 3.19 -3.06 2.89
N ALA A 35 1.94 -2.98 3.35
CA ALA A 35 1.01 -4.10 3.41
C ALA A 35 -0.04 -3.94 2.31
N PHE A 36 -0.16 -4.92 1.44
CA PHE A 36 -1.22 -5.05 0.45
C PHE A 36 -2.14 -6.17 0.87
N ARG A 37 -3.45 -6.01 0.73
CA ARG A 37 -4.34 -7.15 0.95
C ARG A 37 -3.99 -8.24 -0.08
N ILE A 38 -3.70 -9.44 0.41
CA ILE A 38 -3.53 -10.64 -0.41
C ILE A 38 -4.85 -10.83 -1.13
N TYR A 39 -4.80 -10.77 -2.45
CA TYR A 39 -5.94 -11.10 -3.26
C TYR A 39 -6.29 -12.57 -3.05
N VAL A 40 -7.37 -12.83 -2.32
CA VAL A 40 -8.15 -14.04 -2.53
C VAL A 40 -8.97 -13.76 -3.79
N PRO A 41 -8.98 -14.64 -4.80
CA PRO A 41 -9.87 -14.47 -5.95
C PRO A 41 -11.32 -14.52 -5.51
N THR A 42 -11.84 -13.39 -5.03
CA THR A 42 -13.26 -13.20 -4.89
C THR A 42 -13.80 -13.10 -6.31
N THR A 43 -14.76 -13.97 -6.60
CA THR A 43 -15.59 -13.94 -7.81
C THR A 43 -16.49 -12.70 -7.85
N GLU A 44 -16.12 -11.64 -7.13
CA GLU A 44 -16.83 -10.38 -7.03
C GLU A 44 -16.55 -9.59 -8.29
N MET A 45 -17.53 -9.64 -9.18
CA MET A 45 -17.55 -8.91 -10.43
C MET A 45 -17.73 -7.43 -10.14
N VAL A 46 -16.73 -6.62 -10.45
CA VAL A 46 -16.86 -5.17 -10.40
C VAL A 46 -17.31 -4.70 -11.78
N VAL A 47 -18.37 -3.89 -11.84
CA VAL A 47 -18.83 -3.31 -13.10
C VAL A 47 -17.98 -2.07 -13.36
N GLN A 48 -16.98 -2.21 -14.22
CA GLN A 48 -16.21 -1.08 -14.74
C GLN A 48 -16.65 -0.83 -16.18
N ASP A 49 -17.16 0.36 -16.47
CA ASP A 49 -17.57 0.76 -17.82
C ASP A 49 -18.66 -0.16 -18.44
N GLY A 50 -19.63 -0.60 -17.63
CA GLY A 50 -20.71 -1.49 -18.07
C GLY A 50 -20.29 -2.92 -18.40
N LYS A 51 -19.03 -3.30 -18.12
CA LYS A 51 -18.52 -4.68 -18.29
C LYS A 51 -18.21 -5.28 -16.92
N GLN A 52 -18.63 -6.52 -16.73
CA GLN A 52 -18.21 -7.33 -15.59
C GLN A 52 -16.70 -7.58 -15.73
N ALA A 53 -15.92 -6.95 -14.87
CA ALA A 53 -14.48 -7.14 -14.78
C ALA A 53 -14.15 -7.70 -13.39
N ILE A 54 -13.26 -8.68 -13.35
CA ILE A 54 -12.62 -9.08 -12.10
C ILE A 54 -11.67 -7.93 -11.75
N ASP A 55 -11.82 -7.29 -10.58
CA ASP A 55 -10.91 -6.21 -10.13
C ASP A 55 -9.57 -6.82 -9.74
N LEU A 56 -8.76 -7.15 -10.75
CA LEU A 56 -7.47 -7.81 -10.62
C LEU A 56 -6.33 -6.84 -10.22
N HIS A 57 -6.61 -5.54 -10.09
CA HIS A 57 -5.60 -4.47 -10.17
C HIS A 57 -5.56 -3.50 -8.99
N SER A 58 -6.23 -3.78 -7.87
CA SER A 58 -6.22 -2.84 -6.73
C SER A 58 -5.29 -3.30 -5.60
N ARG A 59 -3.96 -3.28 -5.82
CA ARG A 59 -2.97 -3.41 -4.74
C ARG A 59 -2.93 -2.13 -3.89
N ARG A 60 -3.96 -1.90 -3.09
CA ARG A 60 -4.04 -0.76 -2.16
C ARG A 60 -3.18 -1.01 -0.93
N VAL A 61 -2.41 0.01 -0.55
CA VAL A 61 -1.62 0.00 0.69
C VAL A 61 -2.56 0.19 1.87
N GLU A 62 -2.57 -0.76 2.81
CA GLU A 62 -3.45 -0.72 3.99
C GLU A 62 -2.70 -0.35 5.28
N ALA A 63 -1.40 -0.63 5.30
CA ALA A 63 -0.45 -0.15 6.28
C ALA A 63 0.91 0.11 5.62
N ALA A 64 1.66 1.08 6.14
CA ALA A 64 3.00 1.38 5.66
C ALA A 64 3.87 1.94 6.78
N GLY A 65 5.19 1.73 6.68
CA GLY A 65 6.10 1.99 7.79
C GLY A 65 7.53 1.53 7.55
N ASP A 66 8.30 1.45 8.63
CA ASP A 66 9.71 1.09 8.61
C ASP A 66 9.98 -0.39 8.95
N SER A 67 8.98 -1.13 9.44
CA SER A 67 9.12 -2.55 9.78
C SER A 67 7.80 -3.31 9.72
N VAL A 68 7.83 -4.61 9.41
CA VAL A 68 6.64 -5.47 9.38
C VAL A 68 5.88 -5.45 10.71
N GLN A 69 6.59 -5.43 11.83
CA GLN A 69 5.97 -5.42 13.17
C GLN A 69 5.11 -4.17 13.39
N GLU A 70 5.56 -3.02 12.87
CA GLU A 70 4.78 -1.78 12.90
C GLU A 70 3.52 -1.90 12.04
N LEU A 71 3.62 -2.47 10.84
CA LEU A 71 2.47 -2.69 9.96
C LEU A 71 1.45 -3.64 10.60
N VAL A 72 1.90 -4.74 11.20
CA VAL A 72 1.04 -5.69 11.93
C VAL A 72 0.30 -4.98 13.07
N ALA A 73 0.99 -4.13 13.83
CA ALA A 73 0.36 -3.33 14.89
C ALA A 73 -0.68 -2.35 14.33
N GLN A 74 -0.40 -1.70 13.18
CA GLN A 74 -1.35 -0.82 12.50
C GLN A 74 -2.59 -1.57 12.02
N LEU A 75 -2.45 -2.75 11.41
CA LEU A 75 -3.57 -3.58 10.94
C LEU A 75 -4.45 -4.06 12.11
N ARG A 76 -3.84 -4.59 13.18
CA ARG A 76 -4.58 -5.04 14.37
C ARG A 76 -5.34 -3.91 15.05
N ARG A 77 -4.79 -2.70 15.11
CA ARG A 77 -5.51 -1.51 15.63
C ARG A 77 -6.75 -1.16 14.82
N LYS A 78 -6.80 -1.54 13.55
CA LYS A 78 -7.95 -1.39 12.65
C LYS A 78 -8.88 -2.62 12.66
N ASN A 79 -8.65 -3.60 13.55
CA ASN A 79 -9.34 -4.91 13.56
C ASN A 79 -9.23 -5.69 12.22
N LEU A 80 -8.12 -5.50 11.50
CA LEU A 80 -7.81 -6.25 10.27
C LEU A 80 -6.90 -7.43 10.60
N ASP A 81 -7.11 -8.57 9.95
CA ASP A 81 -6.26 -9.76 10.13
C ASP A 81 -4.97 -9.63 9.30
N PRO A 82 -3.77 -9.51 9.92
CA PRO A 82 -2.50 -9.43 9.19
C PRO A 82 -2.23 -10.61 8.26
N ALA A 83 -2.85 -11.78 8.48
CA ALA A 83 -2.68 -12.95 7.63
C ALA A 83 -3.34 -12.78 6.23
N GLU A 84 -4.27 -11.83 6.09
CA GLU A 84 -4.85 -11.45 4.80
C GLU A 84 -3.95 -10.48 4.01
N TYR A 85 -2.74 -10.15 4.47
CA TYR A 85 -1.90 -9.12 3.86
C TYR A 85 -0.50 -9.61 3.47
N GLU A 86 -0.05 -9.20 2.28
CA GLU A 86 1.30 -9.35 1.77
C GLU A 86 2.13 -8.17 2.26
N PHE A 87 3.22 -8.46 2.96
CA PHE A 87 4.18 -7.45 3.40
C PHE A 87 5.36 -7.45 2.43
N THR A 88 5.62 -6.30 1.82
CA THR A 88 6.75 -6.17 0.90
C THR A 88 7.41 -4.82 1.07
N ILE A 89 8.65 -4.73 0.59
CA ILE A 89 9.43 -3.50 0.60
C ILE A 89 9.22 -2.80 -0.73
N LEU A 90 8.90 -1.50 -0.71
CA LEU A 90 8.90 -0.69 -1.92
C LEU A 90 10.33 -0.59 -2.46
N LYS A 91 10.55 -1.28 -3.58
CA LYS A 91 11.84 -1.24 -4.30
C LYS A 91 12.06 0.12 -4.93
N GLN A 92 13.32 0.53 -5.00
CA GLN A 92 13.70 1.69 -5.80
C GLN A 92 13.31 1.47 -7.26
N PRO A 93 12.92 2.54 -7.97
CA PRO A 93 12.78 2.46 -9.42
C PRO A 93 14.18 2.32 -10.03
N TYR A 94 14.41 1.18 -10.70
CA TYR A 94 15.63 0.75 -11.42
C TYR A 94 16.80 0.28 -10.55
#